data_AF-E9I2D5-F1
#
_entry.id   AF-E9I2D5-F1
#
_cell.length_a   1.000
_cell.length_b   1.000
_cell.length_c   1.000
_cell.angle_alpha   90.00
_cell.angle_beta   90.00
_cell.angle_gamma   90.00
#
_symmetry.space_group_name_H-M   'P 1'
#
loop_
_entity.id
_entity.type
_entity.pdbx_description
1 polymer ?
#
loop_
_entity_poly.entity_id
_entity_poly.type
_entity_poly.pdbx_seq_one_letter_code
_entity_poly.pdbx_strand_id
1 'polypeptide(L)'
;MSNTVLDVKENSFVQHIADNADHDTCTFDGKGTFHAMAIIAAVTPGSKKTKCCVPRREVKDEAIRAAGKIPIIPHTIDESVLGKISYQHLNWERFQDNEKYFDQLWLVSWFLKQPRPGWHGSMQNAMMARNHPGKAEIVFLPIIDMPASNDTTINSTLKLIVCQAKKYGLTPKVTFDQQLWWKAMQIIENASLQCLYREMICKLGGVHTMGSFLACIGHLMDGSGLHELIDLIYAANTTPHILRGKAISRAIRAHIIVEYALHIVLHEEQLSNDSEKG
;
A
#
# COMPACT_ATOMS: atom_id res chain seq x y z
N MET A 1 -8.18 4.08 -27.92
CA MET A 1 -7.13 3.36 -27.15
C MET A 1 -7.77 2.99 -25.84
N SER A 2 -7.85 1.71 -25.51
CA SER A 2 -8.41 1.25 -24.24
C SER A 2 -7.48 1.66 -23.09
N ASN A 3 -8.02 2.15 -21.97
CA ASN A 3 -7.26 2.49 -20.75
C ASN A 3 -6.71 1.24 -20.03
N THR A 4 -6.64 0.09 -20.71
CA THR A 4 -6.15 -1.19 -20.19
C THR A 4 -4.77 -1.56 -20.73
N VAL A 5 -4.15 -0.73 -21.56
CA VAL A 5 -2.82 -0.99 -22.10
C VAL A 5 -1.77 -0.43 -21.14
N LEU A 6 -1.01 -1.34 -20.55
CA LEU A 6 0.19 -1.03 -19.78
C LEU A 6 1.41 -0.94 -20.72
N ASP A 7 2.29 0.01 -20.45
CA ASP A 7 3.61 0.13 -21.09
C ASP A 7 4.62 -0.71 -20.30
N VAL A 8 4.67 -2.01 -20.62
CA VAL A 8 5.51 -3.00 -19.94
C VAL A 8 6.75 -3.26 -20.77
N LYS A 9 7.92 -2.96 -20.23
CA LYS A 9 9.23 -3.25 -20.84
C LYS A 9 9.80 -4.55 -20.31
N GLU A 10 10.81 -5.08 -20.99
CA GLU A 10 11.60 -6.19 -20.48
C GLU A 10 12.13 -5.86 -19.07
N ASN A 11 12.01 -6.81 -18.14
CA ASN A 11 12.31 -6.66 -16.71
C ASN A 11 11.41 -5.70 -15.91
N SER A 12 10.27 -5.27 -16.46
CA SER A 12 9.29 -4.49 -15.68
C SER A 12 8.56 -5.37 -14.67
N PHE A 13 8.35 -4.81 -13.49
CA PHE A 13 7.48 -5.36 -12.46
C PHE A 13 6.11 -4.70 -12.52
N VAL A 14 5.04 -5.50 -12.51
CA VAL A 14 3.65 -5.01 -12.49
C VAL A 14 2.96 -5.51 -11.23
N GLN A 15 2.37 -4.60 -10.47
CA GLN A 15 1.53 -4.90 -9.33
C GLN A 15 0.16 -4.25 -9.50
N HIS A 16 -0.90 -5.05 -9.45
CA HIS A 16 -2.25 -4.53 -9.42
C HIS A 16 -2.65 -4.25 -7.98
N ILE A 17 -3.45 -3.21 -7.79
CA ILE A 17 -4.10 -2.87 -6.53
C ILE A 17 -5.56 -2.64 -6.86
N ALA A 18 -6.44 -3.27 -6.10
CA ALA A 18 -7.87 -3.13 -6.28
C ALA A 18 -8.54 -2.92 -4.93
N ASP A 19 -9.47 -1.98 -4.87
CA ASP A 19 -10.10 -1.55 -3.63
C ASP A 19 -11.47 -0.90 -3.89
N ASN A 20 -12.21 -0.66 -2.82
CA ASN A 20 -13.45 0.10 -2.84
C ASN A 20 -13.19 1.53 -3.35
N ALA A 21 -13.99 1.96 -4.31
CA ALA A 21 -14.14 3.36 -4.69
C ALA A 21 -15.53 3.81 -4.28
N ASP A 22 -15.58 4.51 -3.16
CA ASP A 22 -16.80 5.07 -2.61
C ASP A 22 -16.90 6.56 -2.97
N HIS A 23 -18.05 6.97 -3.50
CA HIS A 23 -18.32 8.38 -3.79
C HIS A 23 -19.72 8.77 -3.35
N ASP A 24 -19.84 9.86 -2.60
CA ASP A 24 -21.14 10.43 -2.26
C ASP A 24 -21.72 11.12 -3.50
N THR A 25 -22.63 10.44 -4.19
CA THR A 25 -23.37 10.98 -5.34
C THR A 25 -24.42 12.00 -4.92
N CYS A 26 -24.85 11.99 -3.65
CA CYS A 26 -25.70 13.02 -3.06
C CYS A 26 -24.98 13.72 -1.91
N THR A 27 -24.32 14.84 -2.21
CA THR A 27 -23.50 15.60 -1.25
C THR A 27 -24.33 16.27 -0.15
N PHE A 28 -25.64 16.43 -0.32
CA PHE A 28 -26.51 17.16 0.60
C PHE A 28 -27.03 16.32 1.78
N ASP A 29 -27.26 15.02 1.60
CA ASP A 29 -27.78 14.14 2.65
C ASP A 29 -26.92 12.89 2.92
N GLY A 30 -25.91 12.63 2.08
CA GLY A 30 -25.01 11.48 2.22
C GLY A 30 -25.69 10.13 1.97
N LYS A 31 -26.91 10.09 1.41
CA LYS A 31 -27.69 8.85 1.24
C LYS A 31 -27.54 8.18 -0.12
N GLY A 32 -26.77 8.78 -1.03
CA GLY A 32 -26.39 8.18 -2.30
C GLY A 32 -24.90 7.90 -2.30
N THR A 33 -24.47 6.71 -1.89
CA THR A 33 -23.08 6.27 -2.04
C THR A 33 -22.97 5.38 -3.28
N PHE A 34 -22.17 5.82 -4.25
CA PHE A 34 -21.67 4.98 -5.32
C PHE A 34 -20.62 4.04 -4.73
N HIS A 35 -20.83 2.74 -4.89
CA HIS A 35 -19.92 1.70 -4.42
C HIS A 35 -19.41 0.92 -5.61
N ALA A 36 -18.11 1.04 -5.89
CA ALA A 36 -17.49 0.39 -7.03
C ALA A 36 -16.14 -0.24 -6.68
N MET A 37 -15.62 -1.07 -7.58
CA MET A 37 -14.26 -1.56 -7.52
C MET A 37 -13.36 -0.70 -8.40
N ALA A 38 -12.46 0.06 -7.78
CA ALA A 38 -11.36 0.72 -8.48
C ALA A 38 -10.17 -0.24 -8.59
N ILE A 39 -9.46 -0.13 -9.71
CA ILE A 39 -8.29 -0.95 -10.00
C ILE A 39 -7.20 -0.05 -10.57
N ILE A 40 -5.99 -0.19 -10.05
CA ILE A 40 -4.80 0.46 -10.59
C ILE A 40 -3.72 -0.60 -10.86
N ALA A 41 -2.82 -0.28 -11.78
CA ALA A 41 -1.58 -1.03 -12.00
C ALA A 41 -0.38 -0.11 -11.75
N ALA A 42 0.55 -0.56 -10.91
CA ALA A 42 1.84 0.06 -10.70
C ALA A 42 2.88 -0.68 -11.55
N VAL A 43 3.49 0.01 -12.52
CA VAL A 43 4.51 -0.54 -13.43
C VAL A 43 5.88 0.07 -13.09
N THR A 44 6.87 -0.76 -12.80
CA THR A 44 8.22 -0.33 -12.36
C THR A 44 9.31 -0.99 -13.21
N PRO A 45 10.26 -0.24 -13.81
CA PRO A 45 10.29 1.22 -13.90
C PRO A 45 9.08 1.76 -14.65
N GLY A 46 8.57 2.90 -14.19
CA GLY A 46 7.59 3.68 -14.94
C GLY A 46 8.21 4.26 -16.22
N SER A 47 7.39 4.43 -17.24
CA SER A 47 7.87 5.02 -18.48
C SER A 47 8.08 6.53 -18.33
N LYS A 48 9.18 7.03 -18.91
CA LYS A 48 9.37 8.48 -19.08
C LYS A 48 8.34 8.99 -20.07
N LYS A 49 7.17 9.40 -19.58
CA LYS A 49 6.21 10.14 -20.41
C LYS A 49 6.84 11.49 -20.72
N THR A 50 7.22 11.71 -21.98
CA THR A 50 7.37 13.07 -22.51
C THR A 50 6.05 13.79 -22.24
N LYS A 51 6.08 15.09 -21.90
CA LYS A 51 4.87 15.91 -21.71
C LYS A 51 4.00 15.79 -22.96
N CYS A 52 3.11 14.82 -22.99
CA CYS A 52 2.20 14.59 -24.08
C CYS A 52 1.01 15.50 -23.77
N CYS A 53 0.86 16.56 -24.56
CA CYS A 53 -0.33 17.37 -24.53
C CYS A 53 -1.51 16.43 -24.77
N VAL A 54 -2.39 16.24 -23.78
CA VAL A 54 -3.54 15.33 -23.93
C VAL A 54 -4.42 15.92 -25.03
N PRO A 55 -4.49 15.31 -26.22
CA PRO A 55 -5.22 15.92 -27.31
C PRO A 55 -6.71 15.87 -26.98
N ARG A 56 -7.39 17.02 -27.06
CA ARG A 56 -8.84 17.07 -26.96
C ARG A 56 -9.40 16.33 -28.17
N ARG A 57 -10.09 15.22 -27.94
CA ARG A 57 -10.73 14.43 -28.99
C ARG A 57 -12.24 14.60 -28.86
N GLU A 58 -12.93 14.74 -29.98
CA GLU A 58 -14.36 14.49 -30.03
C GLU A 58 -14.57 12.98 -29.95
N VAL A 59 -15.24 12.53 -28.89
CA VAL A 59 -15.50 11.12 -28.64
C VAL A 59 -17.00 10.96 -28.43
N LYS A 60 -17.61 10.00 -29.15
CA LYS A 60 -19.03 9.67 -28.95
C LYS A 60 -19.22 8.89 -27.65
N ASP A 61 -20.38 9.05 -27.03
CA ASP A 61 -20.76 8.36 -25.79
C ASP A 61 -20.62 6.83 -25.92
N GLU A 62 -20.99 6.25 -27.06
CA GLU A 62 -20.88 4.81 -27.28
C GLU A 62 -19.42 4.33 -27.24
N ALA A 63 -18.50 5.15 -27.78
CA ALA A 63 -17.08 4.83 -27.77
C ALA A 63 -16.49 4.90 -26.36
N ILE A 64 -16.96 5.84 -25.53
CA ILE A 64 -16.60 5.93 -24.11
C ILE A 64 -17.11 4.69 -23.35
N ARG A 65 -18.39 4.34 -23.55
CA ARG A 65 -19.01 3.15 -22.93
C ARG A 65 -18.35 1.85 -23.37
N ALA A 66 -17.80 1.78 -24.58
CA ALA A 66 -17.10 0.60 -25.08
C ALA A 66 -15.65 0.49 -24.55
N ALA A 67 -14.97 1.62 -24.34
CA ALA A 67 -13.54 1.65 -23.99
C ALA A 67 -13.23 1.32 -22.52
N GLY A 68 -14.25 1.22 -21.66
CA GLY A 68 -14.09 1.10 -20.21
C GLY A 68 -14.84 -0.07 -19.56
N LYS A 69 -15.22 -1.12 -20.31
CA LYS A 69 -15.95 -2.25 -19.73
C LYS A 69 -15.04 -3.41 -19.36
N ILE A 70 -15.15 -3.83 -18.11
CA ILE A 70 -14.65 -5.13 -17.65
C ILE A 70 -15.80 -6.13 -17.77
N PRO A 71 -15.60 -7.30 -18.41
CA PRO A 71 -16.62 -8.34 -18.43
C PRO A 71 -16.98 -8.78 -17.02
N ILE A 72 -18.28 -8.77 -16.71
CA ILE A 72 -18.79 -9.26 -15.43
C ILE A 72 -18.88 -10.78 -15.51
N ILE A 73 -18.21 -11.46 -14.59
CA ILE A 73 -18.14 -12.92 -14.55
C ILE A 73 -18.79 -13.37 -13.23
N PRO A 74 -20.05 -13.82 -13.30
CA PRO A 74 -20.79 -14.27 -12.13
C PRO A 74 -20.00 -15.31 -11.34
N HIS A 75 -20.00 -15.13 -10.03
CA HIS A 75 -19.40 -16.07 -9.10
C HIS A 75 -20.10 -15.99 -7.75
N THR A 76 -20.13 -17.12 -7.07
CA THR A 76 -20.60 -17.27 -5.70
C THR A 76 -19.61 -18.17 -5.01
N ILE A 77 -19.06 -17.70 -3.89
CA ILE A 77 -18.08 -18.47 -3.12
C ILE A 77 -18.77 -19.70 -2.53
N ASP A 78 -18.14 -20.86 -2.71
CA ASP A 78 -18.51 -22.07 -1.97
C ASP A 78 -17.68 -22.11 -0.67
N GLU A 79 -18.33 -21.77 0.44
CA GLU A 79 -17.72 -21.66 1.78
C GLU A 79 -17.15 -22.98 2.30
N SER A 80 -17.48 -24.13 1.70
CA SER A 80 -16.83 -25.41 2.04
C SER A 80 -15.30 -25.36 1.87
N VAL A 81 -14.81 -24.42 1.06
CA VAL A 81 -13.39 -24.15 0.84
C VAL A 81 -12.64 -23.74 2.11
N LEU A 82 -13.34 -23.20 3.12
CA LEU A 82 -12.73 -22.83 4.40
C LEU A 82 -12.10 -24.05 5.09
N GLY A 83 -12.65 -25.25 4.89
CA GLY A 83 -12.08 -26.49 5.42
C GLY A 83 -10.79 -26.93 4.71
N LYS A 84 -10.45 -26.35 3.55
CA LYS A 84 -9.21 -26.61 2.80
C LYS A 84 -8.11 -25.63 3.17
N ILE A 85 -8.47 -24.46 3.69
CA ILE A 85 -7.50 -23.44 4.10
C ILE A 85 -6.89 -23.87 5.41
N SER A 86 -5.59 -24.16 5.38
CA SER A 86 -4.81 -24.48 6.57
C SER A 86 -3.79 -23.38 6.83
N TYR A 87 -3.63 -23.02 8.11
CA TYR A 87 -2.50 -22.19 8.51
C TYR A 87 -1.26 -23.06 8.47
N GLN A 88 -0.30 -22.66 7.64
CA GLN A 88 1.02 -23.27 7.71
C GLN A 88 1.70 -22.83 8.99
N HIS A 89 2.41 -23.76 9.63
CA HIS A 89 3.30 -23.39 10.72
C HIS A 89 4.35 -22.43 10.17
N LEU A 90 4.36 -21.21 10.69
CA LEU A 90 5.40 -20.25 10.35
C LEU A 90 6.70 -20.73 10.98
N ASN A 91 7.59 -21.31 10.17
CA ASN A 91 8.95 -21.56 10.60
C ASN A 91 9.61 -20.19 10.78
N TRP A 92 9.67 -19.74 12.03
CA TRP A 92 10.39 -18.54 12.44
C TRP A 92 11.89 -18.81 12.36
N GLU A 93 12.38 -19.08 11.16
CA GLU A 93 13.80 -19.00 10.90
C GLU A 93 14.20 -17.56 11.20
N ARG A 94 15.16 -17.37 12.10
CA ARG A 94 15.74 -16.06 12.35
C ARG A 94 16.42 -15.61 11.06
N PHE A 95 15.68 -14.93 10.21
CA PHE A 95 16.26 -14.25 9.06
C PHE A 95 17.34 -13.33 9.58
N GLN A 96 18.52 -13.44 8.99
CA GLN A 96 19.59 -12.50 9.25
C GLN A 96 19.13 -11.17 8.66
N ASP A 97 18.62 -10.30 9.51
CA ASP A 97 18.26 -8.95 9.12
C ASP A 97 19.55 -8.17 8.84
N ASN A 98 19.97 -8.23 7.58
CA ASN A 98 21.15 -7.51 7.08
C ASN A 98 20.95 -5.99 7.13
N GLU A 99 19.72 -5.54 7.40
CA GLU A 99 19.31 -4.15 7.44
C GLU A 99 19.02 -3.66 8.86
N LYS A 100 19.11 -4.54 9.86
CA LYS A 100 18.86 -4.26 11.29
C LYS A 100 19.58 -3.02 11.81
N TYR A 101 20.78 -2.78 11.29
CA TYR A 101 21.62 -1.67 11.71
C TYR A 101 21.37 -0.39 10.91
N PHE A 102 20.58 -0.38 9.84
CA PHE A 102 20.34 0.85 9.08
C PHE A 102 19.54 1.87 9.88
N ASP A 103 18.51 1.44 10.61
CA ASP A 103 17.76 2.32 11.52
C ASP A 103 18.68 2.91 12.58
N GLN A 104 19.52 2.07 13.19
CA GLN A 104 20.49 2.47 14.21
C GLN A 104 21.56 3.42 13.63
N LEU A 105 22.15 3.08 12.48
CA LEU A 105 23.11 3.90 11.75
C LEU A 105 22.51 5.24 11.37
N TRP A 106 21.26 5.24 10.91
CA TRP A 106 20.53 6.47 10.65
C TRP A 106 20.37 7.24 11.95
N LEU A 107 19.84 6.69 13.04
CA LEU A 107 19.70 7.38 14.32
C LEU A 107 21.03 7.99 14.82
N VAL A 108 22.11 7.20 14.90
CA VAL A 108 23.42 7.65 15.41
C VAL A 108 24.17 8.60 14.48
N SER A 109 23.89 8.59 13.16
CA SER A 109 24.55 9.51 12.22
C SER A 109 24.31 10.99 12.56
N TRP A 110 23.34 11.29 13.43
CA TRP A 110 23.13 12.64 13.93
C TRP A 110 24.32 13.20 14.70
N PHE A 111 25.03 12.36 15.47
CA PHE A 111 26.19 12.80 16.24
C PHE A 111 27.32 13.35 15.35
N LEU A 112 27.29 13.03 14.04
CA LEU A 112 28.20 13.59 13.05
C LEU A 112 27.93 15.07 12.75
N LYS A 113 26.78 15.62 13.19
CA LYS A 113 26.32 17.00 12.99
C LYS A 113 26.35 17.48 11.53
N GLN A 114 26.27 16.54 10.58
CA GLN A 114 26.21 16.83 9.15
C GLN A 114 24.75 16.90 8.67
N PRO A 115 24.43 17.74 7.69
CA PRO A 115 23.15 17.68 6.99
C PRO A 115 22.93 16.27 6.45
N ARG A 116 21.76 15.69 6.76
CA ARG A 116 21.41 14.33 6.36
C ARG A 116 19.96 14.27 5.89
N PRO A 117 19.62 13.36 4.95
CA PRO A 117 18.24 13.14 4.59
C PRO A 117 17.45 12.52 5.77
N GLY A 118 16.13 12.75 5.78
CA GLY A 118 15.24 12.00 6.66
C GLY A 118 15.25 10.50 6.31
N TRP A 119 14.69 9.66 7.18
CA TRP A 119 14.71 8.19 7.04
C TRP A 119 14.44 7.68 5.61
N HIS A 120 13.35 8.16 4.98
CA HIS A 120 12.99 7.79 3.62
C HIS A 120 14.08 8.13 2.59
N GLY A 121 14.74 9.29 2.72
CA GLY A 121 15.83 9.68 1.83
C GLY A 121 17.11 8.91 2.11
N SER A 122 17.38 8.53 3.36
CA SER A 122 18.48 7.63 3.71
C SER A 122 18.28 6.25 3.07
N MET A 123 17.07 5.70 3.16
CA MET A 123 16.72 4.44 2.51
C MET A 123 16.81 4.54 0.99
N GLN A 124 16.34 5.65 0.41
CA GLN A 124 16.49 5.89 -1.03
C GLN A 124 17.97 5.91 -1.45
N ASN A 125 18.84 6.59 -0.71
CA ASN A 125 20.28 6.63 -1.00
C ASN A 125 20.92 5.24 -0.88
N ALA A 126 20.59 4.47 0.17
CA ALA A 126 21.08 3.11 0.34
C ALA A 126 20.66 2.20 -0.82
N MET A 127 19.43 2.37 -1.32
CA MET A 127 18.90 1.63 -2.46
C MET A 127 19.44 2.11 -3.82
N MET A 128 19.77 3.39 -3.98
CA MET A 128 20.41 3.90 -5.20
C MET A 128 21.76 3.25 -5.47
N ALA A 129 22.52 2.92 -4.41
CA ALA A 129 23.76 2.16 -4.52
C ALA A 129 23.54 0.70 -4.99
N ARG A 130 22.30 0.19 -4.96
CA ARG A 130 21.93 -1.21 -5.25
C ARG A 130 21.01 -1.38 -6.46
N ASN A 131 21.13 -0.55 -7.51
CA ASN A 131 20.28 -0.62 -8.72
C ASN A 131 18.78 -0.46 -8.42
N HIS A 132 18.40 0.62 -7.74
CA HIS A 132 16.99 0.97 -7.56
C HIS A 132 16.24 0.96 -8.91
N PRO A 133 15.16 0.17 -9.07
CA PRO A 133 14.54 -0.10 -10.37
C PRO A 133 13.79 1.09 -10.98
N GLY A 134 13.72 2.22 -10.27
CA GLY A 134 13.06 3.45 -10.72
C GLY A 134 11.70 3.68 -10.05
N LYS A 135 11.07 4.82 -10.34
CA LYS A 135 9.74 5.14 -9.82
C LYS A 135 8.67 4.38 -10.58
N ALA A 136 7.64 3.89 -9.89
CA ALA A 136 6.49 3.26 -10.54
C ALA A 136 5.65 4.28 -11.33
N GLU A 137 5.14 3.87 -12.48
CA GLU A 137 4.03 4.51 -13.17
C GLU A 137 2.71 3.95 -12.65
N ILE A 138 1.78 4.83 -12.27
CA ILE A 138 0.42 4.44 -11.86
C ILE A 138 -0.50 4.57 -13.05
N VAL A 139 -1.12 3.46 -13.45
CA VAL A 139 -2.12 3.37 -14.51
C VAL A 139 -3.47 3.06 -13.89
N PHE A 140 -4.45 3.93 -14.14
CA PHE A 140 -5.84 3.69 -13.74
C PHE A 140 -6.50 2.75 -14.74
N LEU A 141 -6.98 1.61 -14.25
CA LEU A 141 -7.75 0.65 -15.04
C LEU A 141 -9.24 0.98 -14.94
N PRO A 142 -10.08 0.45 -15.85
CA PRO A 142 -11.51 0.70 -15.78
C PRO A 142 -12.11 0.26 -14.44
N ILE A 143 -13.12 1.00 -13.98
CA ILE A 143 -13.84 0.74 -12.74
C ILE A 143 -14.93 -0.31 -13.03
N ILE A 144 -15.16 -1.22 -12.07
CA ILE A 144 -16.34 -2.09 -12.10
C ILE A 144 -17.42 -1.41 -11.27
N ASP A 145 -18.49 -0.99 -11.93
CA ASP A 145 -19.67 -0.36 -11.33
C ASP A 145 -20.55 -1.40 -10.60
N MET A 146 -19.97 -2.02 -9.59
CA MET A 146 -20.59 -2.98 -8.67
C MET A 146 -19.87 -2.92 -7.32
N PRO A 147 -20.56 -3.19 -6.19
CA PRO A 147 -19.94 -3.20 -4.88
C PRO A 147 -18.72 -4.11 -4.85
N ALA A 148 -17.59 -3.60 -4.37
CA ALA A 148 -16.33 -4.33 -4.39
C ALA A 148 -16.31 -5.54 -3.46
N SER A 149 -17.16 -5.55 -2.42
CA SER A 149 -17.38 -6.70 -1.54
C SER A 149 -18.17 -7.84 -2.19
N ASN A 150 -18.76 -7.66 -3.38
CA ASN A 150 -19.48 -8.72 -4.09
C ASN A 150 -18.52 -9.71 -4.75
N ASP A 151 -18.78 -11.01 -4.56
CA ASP A 151 -17.94 -12.11 -5.07
C ASP A 151 -17.76 -12.05 -6.60
N THR A 152 -18.82 -11.68 -7.32
CA THR A 152 -18.79 -11.47 -8.78
C THR A 152 -17.86 -10.33 -9.16
N THR A 153 -17.86 -9.22 -8.41
CA THR A 153 -16.96 -8.08 -8.64
C THR A 153 -15.52 -8.50 -8.45
N ILE A 154 -15.22 -9.20 -7.35
CA ILE A 154 -13.86 -9.68 -7.05
C ILE A 154 -13.41 -10.66 -8.12
N ASN A 155 -14.23 -11.65 -8.49
CA ASN A 155 -13.91 -12.62 -9.53
C ASN A 155 -13.65 -11.95 -10.90
N SER A 156 -14.44 -10.94 -11.27
CA SER A 156 -14.25 -10.17 -12.50
C SER A 156 -12.91 -9.41 -12.49
N THR A 157 -12.55 -8.83 -11.34
CA THR A 157 -11.23 -8.21 -11.10
C THR A 157 -10.09 -9.22 -11.23
N LEU A 158 -10.22 -10.40 -10.61
CA LEU A 158 -9.21 -11.46 -10.70
C LEU A 158 -9.00 -11.89 -12.16
N LYS A 159 -10.09 -12.06 -12.92
CA LYS A 159 -10.00 -12.40 -14.34
C LYS A 159 -9.28 -11.34 -15.14
N LEU A 160 -9.61 -10.06 -14.95
CA LEU A 160 -8.95 -8.95 -15.63
C LEU A 160 -7.43 -9.01 -15.41
N ILE A 161 -7.02 -9.21 -14.16
CA ILE A 161 -5.61 -9.23 -13.76
C ILE A 161 -4.86 -10.42 -14.37
N VAL A 162 -5.47 -11.61 -14.36
CA VAL A 162 -4.92 -12.80 -15.03
C VAL A 162 -4.78 -12.59 -16.54
N CYS A 163 -5.79 -12.01 -17.18
CA CYS A 163 -5.74 -11.70 -18.61
C CYS A 163 -4.65 -10.66 -18.94
N GLN A 164 -4.46 -9.64 -18.10
CA GLN A 164 -3.36 -8.68 -18.27
C GLN A 164 -2.01 -9.35 -18.08
N ALA A 165 -1.83 -10.11 -17.01
CA ALA A 165 -0.58 -10.78 -16.71
C ALA A 165 -0.18 -11.73 -17.86
N LYS A 166 -1.13 -12.53 -18.37
CA LYS A 166 -0.92 -13.40 -19.53
C LYS A 166 -0.53 -12.62 -20.79
N LYS A 167 -1.15 -11.47 -21.05
CA LYS A 167 -0.83 -10.61 -22.21
C LYS A 167 0.62 -10.14 -22.21
N TYR A 168 1.20 -9.93 -21.03
CA TYR A 168 2.57 -9.44 -20.85
C TYR A 168 3.57 -10.54 -20.45
N GLY A 169 3.15 -11.80 -20.34
CA GLY A 169 4.01 -12.90 -19.91
C GLY A 169 4.47 -12.79 -18.45
N LEU A 170 3.67 -12.18 -17.58
CA LEU A 170 3.99 -11.93 -16.17
C LEU A 170 3.18 -12.84 -15.24
N THR A 171 3.66 -13.05 -14.02
CA THR A 171 2.86 -13.64 -12.94
C THR A 171 1.76 -12.66 -12.50
N PRO A 172 0.49 -13.08 -12.40
CA PRO A 172 -0.57 -12.22 -11.92
C PRO A 172 -0.38 -11.89 -10.43
N LYS A 173 -0.42 -10.60 -10.10
CA LYS A 173 -0.27 -10.10 -8.72
C LYS A 173 -1.30 -9.04 -8.44
N VAL A 174 -2.00 -9.18 -7.32
CA VAL A 174 -2.99 -8.21 -6.84
C VAL A 174 -2.81 -7.96 -5.36
N THR A 175 -3.02 -6.72 -4.94
CA THR A 175 -3.10 -6.34 -3.52
C THR A 175 -4.51 -5.84 -3.23
N PHE A 176 -5.08 -6.37 -2.16
CA PHE A 176 -6.41 -6.02 -1.67
C PHE A 176 -6.32 -5.60 -0.20
N ASP A 177 -7.31 -4.88 0.31
CA ASP A 177 -7.49 -4.75 1.76
C ASP A 177 -7.80 -6.11 2.40
N GLN A 178 -7.91 -6.18 3.72
CA GLN A 178 -8.09 -7.47 4.42
C GLN A 178 -9.37 -8.20 4.04
N GLN A 179 -10.49 -7.48 3.91
CA GLN A 179 -11.79 -8.10 3.65
C GLN A 179 -11.86 -8.64 2.22
N LEU A 180 -11.41 -7.85 1.25
CA LEU A 180 -11.37 -8.23 -0.16
C LEU A 180 -10.33 -9.32 -0.41
N TRP A 181 -9.17 -9.25 0.26
CA TRP A 181 -8.13 -10.28 0.19
C TRP A 181 -8.67 -11.65 0.61
N TRP A 182 -9.41 -11.69 1.72
CA TRP A 182 -9.99 -12.95 2.22
C TRP A 182 -10.97 -13.58 1.23
N LYS A 183 -11.84 -12.77 0.61
CA LYS A 183 -12.75 -13.25 -0.44
C LYS A 183 -12.01 -13.68 -1.69
N ALA A 184 -11.01 -12.92 -2.13
CA ALA A 184 -10.18 -13.27 -3.28
C ALA A 184 -9.48 -14.63 -3.08
N MET A 185 -8.94 -14.89 -1.88
CA MET A 185 -8.35 -16.18 -1.53
C MET A 185 -9.36 -17.32 -1.64
N GLN A 186 -10.58 -17.15 -1.12
CA GLN A 186 -11.63 -18.16 -1.25
C GLN A 186 -12.03 -18.43 -2.71
N ILE A 187 -12.13 -17.38 -3.54
CA ILE A 187 -12.42 -17.52 -4.98
C ILE A 187 -11.29 -18.29 -5.70
N ILE A 188 -10.03 -17.96 -5.39
CA ILE A 188 -8.87 -18.70 -5.92
C ILE A 188 -8.95 -20.16 -5.49
N GLU A 189 -9.28 -20.41 -4.22
CA GLU A 189 -9.40 -21.76 -3.68
C GLU A 189 -10.61 -22.56 -4.19
N ASN A 190 -11.70 -21.90 -4.60
CA ASN A 190 -12.82 -22.53 -5.30
C ASN A 190 -12.48 -22.93 -6.75
N ALA A 191 -11.49 -22.29 -7.37
CA ALA A 191 -11.14 -22.55 -8.76
C ALA A 191 -10.49 -23.94 -8.95
N SER A 192 -10.60 -24.53 -10.13
CA SER A 192 -9.87 -25.78 -10.43
C SER A 192 -8.35 -25.58 -10.34
N LEU A 193 -7.59 -26.65 -10.07
CA LEU A 193 -6.12 -26.57 -10.00
C LEU A 193 -5.47 -26.16 -11.33
N GLN A 194 -6.14 -26.43 -12.45
CA GLN A 194 -5.70 -26.03 -13.79
C GLN A 194 -6.12 -24.59 -14.16
N CYS A 195 -6.86 -23.91 -13.29
CA CYS A 195 -7.26 -22.52 -13.55
C CYS A 195 -6.06 -21.59 -13.35
N LEU A 196 -5.92 -20.60 -14.24
CA LEU A 196 -4.89 -19.55 -14.17
C LEU A 196 -4.93 -18.74 -12.86
N TYR A 197 -6.02 -18.81 -12.09
CA TYR A 197 -6.10 -18.18 -10.78
C TYR A 197 -5.10 -18.77 -9.78
N ARG A 198 -4.68 -20.03 -9.98
CA ARG A 198 -3.74 -20.73 -9.11
C ARG A 198 -2.31 -20.18 -9.19
N GLU A 199 -1.98 -19.48 -10.25
CA GLU A 199 -0.69 -18.78 -10.41
C GLU A 199 -0.72 -17.37 -9.80
N MET A 200 -1.89 -16.91 -9.32
CA MET A 200 -2.05 -15.57 -8.79
C MET A 200 -1.45 -15.43 -7.40
N ILE A 201 -0.64 -14.39 -7.24
CA ILE A 201 -0.14 -13.95 -5.93
C ILE A 201 -1.10 -12.88 -5.40
N CYS A 202 -1.93 -13.27 -4.43
CA CYS A 202 -2.83 -12.36 -3.72
C CYS A 202 -2.16 -11.82 -2.45
N LYS A 203 -1.86 -10.51 -2.42
CA LYS A 203 -1.18 -9.85 -1.31
C LYS A 203 -2.17 -9.13 -0.40
N LEU A 204 -1.96 -9.26 0.90
CA LEU A 204 -2.68 -8.49 1.91
C LEU A 204 -2.15 -7.06 1.97
N GLY A 205 -3.03 -6.08 1.88
CA GLY A 205 -2.72 -4.65 1.99
C GLY A 205 -2.39 -4.27 3.44
N GLY A 206 -1.23 -3.66 3.65
CA GLY A 206 -0.72 -3.35 4.99
C GLY A 206 -1.08 -1.96 5.53
N VAL A 207 -1.73 -1.09 4.75
CA VAL A 207 -1.99 0.30 5.14
C VAL A 207 -2.90 0.38 6.37
N HIS A 208 -3.98 -0.40 6.41
CA HIS A 208 -4.88 -0.46 7.57
C HIS A 208 -4.23 -1.09 8.79
N THR A 209 -3.39 -2.13 8.60
CA THR A 209 -2.61 -2.73 9.67
C THR A 209 -1.67 -1.71 10.30
N MET A 210 -0.97 -0.93 9.47
CA MET A 210 -0.08 0.14 9.93
C MET A 210 -0.83 1.24 10.67
N GLY A 211 -1.97 1.70 10.14
CA GLY A 211 -2.82 2.68 10.82
C GLY A 211 -3.31 2.16 12.18
N SER A 212 -3.71 0.88 12.25
CA SER A 212 -4.15 0.25 13.51
C SER A 212 -3.01 0.14 14.51
N PHE A 213 -1.80 -0.24 14.07
CA PHE A 213 -0.61 -0.31 14.92
C PHE A 213 -0.25 1.07 15.50
N LEU A 214 -0.25 2.12 14.67
CA LEU A 214 -0.02 3.49 15.14
C LEU A 214 -1.09 3.94 16.14
N ALA A 215 -2.35 3.55 15.93
CA ALA A 215 -3.42 3.81 16.89
C ALA A 215 -3.20 3.09 18.23
N CYS A 216 -2.67 1.86 18.21
CA CYS A 216 -2.31 1.14 19.42
C CYS A 216 -1.20 1.84 20.21
N ILE A 217 -0.19 2.41 19.54
CA ILE A 217 0.85 3.21 20.23
C ILE A 217 0.21 4.39 20.97
N GLY A 218 -0.61 5.17 20.27
CA GLY A 218 -1.30 6.31 20.87
C GLY A 218 -2.22 5.92 22.02
N HIS A 219 -2.88 4.76 21.94
CA HIS A 219 -3.71 4.25 23.02
C HIS A 219 -2.91 3.76 24.24
N LEU A 220 -1.83 3.01 24.02
CA LEU A 220 -0.98 2.47 25.09
C LEU A 220 -0.19 3.56 25.81
N MET A 221 0.18 4.63 25.10
CA MET A 221 0.95 5.75 25.63
C MET A 221 0.10 6.94 26.04
N ASP A 222 -1.22 6.75 26.20
CA ASP A 222 -2.10 7.81 26.69
C ASP A 222 -1.66 8.28 28.08
N GLY A 223 -1.58 9.60 28.27
CA GLY A 223 -1.05 10.21 29.50
C GLY A 223 0.47 10.15 29.69
N SER A 224 1.24 9.64 28.72
CA SER A 224 2.71 9.55 28.85
C SER A 224 3.47 10.84 28.53
N GLY A 225 2.78 11.93 28.16
CA GLY A 225 3.40 13.11 27.56
C GLY A 225 3.58 13.04 26.03
N LEU A 226 3.24 11.91 25.39
CA LEU A 226 3.42 11.74 23.93
C LEU A 226 2.55 12.71 23.14
N HIS A 227 1.33 12.99 23.60
CA HIS A 227 0.43 13.95 22.96
C HIS A 227 1.04 15.36 22.94
N GLU A 228 1.52 15.81 24.09
CA GLU A 228 2.13 17.11 24.30
C GLU A 228 3.39 17.27 23.46
N LEU A 229 4.22 16.24 23.36
CA LEU A 229 5.40 16.26 22.48
C LEU A 229 5.03 16.38 21.00
N ILE A 230 3.98 15.70 20.56
CA ILE A 230 3.52 15.79 19.16
C ILE A 230 2.91 17.16 18.88
N ASP A 231 2.23 17.79 19.85
CA ASP A 231 1.70 19.15 19.75
C ASP A 231 2.79 20.23 19.56
N LEU A 232 4.04 19.96 19.92
CA LEU A 232 5.18 20.85 19.62
C LEU A 232 5.54 20.85 18.13
N ILE A 233 5.23 19.76 17.41
CA ILE A 233 5.63 19.53 16.02
C ILE A 233 4.46 19.79 15.07
N TYR A 234 3.26 19.44 15.50
CA TYR A 234 2.03 19.52 14.72
C TYR A 234 0.98 20.35 15.44
N ALA A 235 0.09 21.00 14.68
CA ALA A 235 -1.02 21.72 15.28
C ALA A 235 -1.90 20.77 16.12
N ALA A 236 -2.42 21.26 17.25
CA ALA A 236 -3.20 20.47 18.22
C ALA A 236 -4.42 19.76 17.61
N ASN A 237 -5.00 20.29 16.54
CA ASN A 237 -6.11 19.64 15.81
C ASN A 237 -5.66 18.42 15.00
N THR A 238 -4.38 18.27 14.71
CA THR A 238 -3.79 17.17 13.92
C THR A 238 -3.38 16.00 14.81
N THR A 239 -2.93 16.28 16.03
CA THR A 239 -2.41 15.28 16.98
C THR A 239 -3.39 14.14 17.26
N PRO A 240 -4.70 14.36 17.48
CA PRO A 240 -5.66 13.28 17.64
C PRO A 240 -5.73 12.35 16.42
N HIS A 241 -5.56 12.87 15.20
CA HIS A 241 -5.54 12.06 13.99
C HIS A 241 -4.24 11.27 13.81
N ILE A 242 -3.13 11.80 14.34
CA ILE A 242 -1.84 11.11 14.40
C ILE A 242 -1.93 9.93 15.39
N LEU A 243 -2.37 10.20 16.63
CA LEU A 243 -2.44 9.21 17.70
C LEU A 243 -3.50 8.14 17.47
N ARG A 244 -4.54 8.43 16.67
CA ARG A 244 -5.53 7.43 16.22
C ARG A 244 -5.13 6.71 14.92
N GLY A 245 -3.91 6.94 14.42
CA GLY A 245 -3.41 6.30 13.20
C GLY A 245 -4.18 6.65 11.92
N LYS A 246 -4.96 7.74 11.92
CA LYS A 246 -5.76 8.19 10.77
C LYS A 246 -4.97 9.08 9.81
N ALA A 247 -3.90 9.70 10.30
CA ALA A 247 -2.97 10.50 9.49
C ALA A 247 -1.63 9.76 9.30
N ILE A 248 -1.64 8.55 8.73
CA ILE A 248 -0.51 7.59 8.71
C ILE A 248 0.85 8.24 8.39
N SER A 249 0.98 8.99 7.30
CA SER A 249 2.25 9.63 6.94
C SER A 249 2.75 10.63 7.99
N ARG A 250 1.83 11.43 8.56
CA ARG A 250 2.17 12.35 9.67
C ARG A 250 2.49 11.59 10.94
N ALA A 251 1.75 10.51 11.21
CA ALA A 251 1.95 9.68 12.39
C ALA A 251 3.33 9.01 12.38
N ILE A 252 3.72 8.37 11.27
CA ILE A 252 5.07 7.79 11.11
C ILE A 252 6.13 8.86 11.35
N ARG A 253 5.99 10.02 10.71
CA ARG A 253 6.95 11.12 10.87
C ARG A 253 7.02 11.63 12.31
N ALA A 254 5.88 11.81 12.97
CA ALA A 254 5.82 12.26 14.36
C ALA A 254 6.54 11.29 15.29
N HIS A 255 6.24 9.99 15.19
CA HIS A 255 6.86 8.97 16.04
C HIS A 255 8.37 8.88 15.79
N ILE A 256 8.82 8.93 14.52
CA ILE A 256 10.25 8.96 14.19
C ILE A 256 10.94 10.20 14.81
N ILE A 257 10.32 11.38 14.78
CA ILE A 257 10.89 12.60 15.37
C ILE A 257 10.96 12.48 16.90
N VAL A 258 9.91 11.93 17.53
CA VAL A 258 9.87 11.73 18.98
C VAL A 258 10.93 10.72 19.43
N GLU A 259 10.99 9.55 18.79
CA GLU A 259 12.01 8.53 19.05
C GLU A 259 13.42 9.11 18.90
N TYR A 260 13.61 9.90 17.86
CA TYR A 260 14.87 10.56 17.60
C TYR A 260 15.26 11.59 18.68
N ALA A 261 14.33 12.44 19.11
CA ALA A 261 14.58 13.40 20.19
C ALA A 261 14.91 12.70 21.52
N LEU A 262 14.19 11.62 21.85
CA LEU A 262 14.47 10.80 23.02
C LEU A 262 15.86 10.19 22.98
N HIS A 263 16.26 9.66 21.82
CA HIS A 263 17.59 9.07 21.64
C HIS A 263 18.73 10.10 21.83
N ILE A 264 18.51 11.37 21.45
CA ILE A 264 19.46 12.46 21.70
C ILE A 264 19.59 12.72 23.19
N VAL A 265 18.47 12.92 23.89
CA VAL A 265 18.45 13.25 25.33
C VAL A 265 19.11 12.14 26.15
N LEU A 266 18.74 10.88 25.90
CA LEU A 266 19.28 9.73 26.65
C LEU A 266 20.80 9.59 26.48
N HIS A 267 21.32 9.84 25.28
CA HIS A 267 22.76 9.76 25.03
C HIS A 267 23.53 10.97 25.58
N GLU A 268 22.97 12.17 25.51
CA GLU A 268 23.58 13.35 26.13
C GLU A 268 23.67 13.18 27.64
N GLU A 269 22.64 12.62 28.28
CA GLU A 269 22.67 12.27 29.71
C GLU A 269 23.76 11.23 30.02
N GLN A 270 23.90 10.18 29.21
CA GLN A 270 24.96 9.17 29.38
C GLN A 270 26.36 9.76 29.27
N LEU A 271 26.63 10.56 28.24
CA LEU A 271 27.94 11.19 28.03
C LEU A 271 28.28 12.17 29.16
N SER A 272 27.29 12.88 29.69
CA SER A 272 27.45 13.78 30.82
C SER A 272 27.81 13.00 32.10
N ASN A 273 27.09 11.91 32.38
CA ASN A 273 27.32 11.06 33.55
C ASN A 273 28.66 10.32 33.55
N ASP A 274 29.19 9.98 32.37
CA ASP A 274 30.53 9.37 32.24
C ASP A 274 31.64 10.41 32.42
N SER A 275 31.40 11.67 32.08
CA SER A 275 32.36 12.76 32.28
C SER A 275 32.51 13.20 33.75
N GLU A 276 31.50 12.96 34.60
CA GLU A 276 31.55 13.22 36.04
C GLU A 276 32.19 12.09 36.86
N LYS A 277 32.44 10.92 36.24
CA LYS A 277 33.02 9.73 36.88
C LYS A 277 34.51 9.52 36.57
N GLY A 278 35.12 10.37 35.75
CA GLY A 278 36.57 10.39 35.46
C GLY A 278 37.29 11.46 36.26
#